data_AF-A0A963REA1-F1
#
_entry.id   AF-A0A963REA1-F1
#
_cell.length_a   1.000
_cell.length_b   1.000
_cell.length_c   1.000
_cell.angle_alpha   90.00
_cell.angle_beta   90.00
_cell.angle_gamma   90.00
#
_symmetry.space_group_name_H-M   'P 1'
#
loop_
_entity.id
_entity.type
_entity.pdbx_description
1 polymer ?
#
loop_
_entity_poly.entity_id
_entity_poly.type
_entity_poly.pdbx_seq_one_letter_code
_entity_poly.pdbx_strand_id
1 'polypeptide(L)'
;MFKVEGLDKLQRDLAEAQRAFAAIDGELGIVSFDAECPDSIESAIVSMEQMIEERLGPYTNNSIVGPMIGEMKERYRTAIIDKAAEARLAGASDDGE
;
A
#
# COMPACT_ATOMS: atom_id res chain seq x y z
N MET A 1 -1.38 -41.93 10.93
CA MET A 1 -1.03 -41.16 9.71
C MET A 1 -0.73 -39.75 10.16
N PHE A 2 0.55 -39.36 10.21
CA PHE A 2 0.94 -38.03 10.69
C PHE A 2 0.66 -37.02 9.59
N LYS A 3 -0.42 -36.26 9.75
CA LYS A 3 -0.67 -35.09 8.92
C LYS A 3 0.33 -34.03 9.37
N VAL A 4 1.25 -33.65 8.49
CA VAL A 4 2.20 -32.57 8.79
C VAL A 4 1.43 -31.26 8.62
N GLU A 5 0.64 -30.88 9.63
CA GLU A 5 -0.27 -29.72 9.56
C GLU A 5 0.45 -28.42 9.18
N GLY A 6 1.74 -28.31 9.48
CA GLY A 6 2.60 -27.20 9.07
C GLY A 6 2.82 -27.12 7.56
N LEU A 7 2.91 -28.26 6.85
CA LEU A 7 3.12 -28.31 5.41
C LEU A 7 1.84 -27.90 4.65
N ASP A 8 0.68 -28.38 5.12
CA ASP A 8 -0.63 -27.97 4.61
C ASP A 8 -0.90 -26.48 4.82
N LYS A 9 -0.47 -25.91 5.96
CA LYS A 9 -0.55 -24.46 6.20
C LYS A 9 0.38 -23.71 5.24
N LEU A 10 1.63 -24.14 5.10
CA LEU A 10 2.60 -23.47 4.22
C LEU A 10 2.13 -23.45 2.76
N GLN A 11 1.54 -24.54 2.26
CA GLN A 11 1.00 -24.57 0.90
C GLN A 11 -0.17 -23.60 0.70
N ARG A 12 -1.05 -23.48 1.69
CA ARG A 12 -2.15 -22.50 1.67
C ARG A 12 -1.59 -21.08 1.71
N ASP A 13 -0.66 -20.81 2.61
CA ASP A 13 -0.06 -19.49 2.76
C ASP A 13 0.60 -19.05 1.44
N LEU A 14 1.32 -19.96 0.76
CA LEU A 14 1.94 -19.70 -0.53
C LEU A 14 0.92 -19.47 -1.67
N ALA A 15 -0.15 -20.27 -1.72
CA ALA A 15 -1.18 -20.12 -2.75
C ALA A 15 -1.94 -18.79 -2.60
N GLU A 16 -2.24 -18.38 -1.37
CA GLU A 16 -2.82 -17.07 -1.08
C GLU A 16 -1.86 -15.94 -1.42
N ALA A 17 -0.57 -16.08 -1.11
CA ALA A 17 0.44 -15.09 -1.49
C ALA A 17 0.50 -14.88 -3.01
N GLN A 18 0.51 -15.97 -3.81
CA GLN A 18 0.47 -15.88 -5.26
C GLN A 18 -0.76 -15.10 -5.77
N ARG A 19 -1.93 -15.32 -5.16
CA ARG A 19 -3.16 -14.60 -5.53
C ARG A 19 -3.10 -13.13 -5.12
N ALA A 20 -2.57 -12.84 -3.93
CA ALA A 20 -2.35 -11.47 -3.46
C ALA A 20 -1.44 -10.70 -4.42
N PHE A 21 -0.30 -11.28 -4.80
CA PHE A 21 0.61 -10.67 -5.78
C PHE A 21 -0.08 -10.43 -7.12
N ALA A 22 -0.86 -11.39 -7.62
CA ALA A 22 -1.62 -11.21 -8.85
C ALA A 22 -2.72 -10.13 -8.74
N ALA A 23 -3.32 -9.94 -7.56
CA ALA A 23 -4.35 -8.94 -7.33
C ALA A 23 -3.81 -7.50 -7.32
N ILE A 24 -2.50 -7.35 -7.05
CA ILE A 24 -1.78 -6.08 -7.04
C ILE A 24 -0.80 -5.93 -8.21
N ASP A 25 -0.76 -6.92 -9.11
CA ASP A 25 0.03 -6.87 -10.33
C ASP A 25 -0.64 -5.87 -11.29
N GLY A 26 -0.29 -4.60 -11.12
CA GLY A 26 -0.88 -3.48 -11.84
C GLY A 26 -0.97 -2.20 -11.01
N GLU A 27 -1.75 -1.25 -11.50
CA GLU A 27 -2.04 0.00 -10.78
C GLU A 27 -3.08 -0.29 -9.68
N LEU A 28 -2.71 -0.07 -8.41
CA LEU A 28 -3.64 -0.15 -7.28
C LEU A 28 -4.75 0.91 -7.38
N GLY A 29 -4.37 2.08 -7.89
CA GLY A 29 -5.22 3.21 -8.21
C GLY A 29 -4.44 4.52 -8.26
N ILE A 30 -5.15 5.61 -8.53
CA ILE A 30 -4.61 6.96 -8.57
C ILE A 30 -5.14 7.72 -7.36
N VAL A 31 -4.25 8.38 -6.63
CA VAL A 31 -4.62 9.28 -5.54
C VAL A 31 -4.27 10.70 -5.93
N SER A 32 -5.16 11.65 -5.63
CA SER A 32 -4.93 13.07 -5.85
C SER A 32 -5.03 13.81 -4.52
N PHE A 33 -4.13 14.75 -4.28
CA PHE A 33 -4.09 15.57 -3.08
C PHE A 33 -3.55 16.96 -3.40
N ASP A 34 -3.93 17.91 -2.55
CA ASP A 34 -3.35 19.24 -2.51
C ASP A 34 -2.14 19.25 -1.56
N ALA A 35 -0.97 19.60 -2.09
CA ALA A 35 0.28 19.62 -1.32
C ALA A 35 0.30 20.71 -0.24
N GLU A 36 -0.47 21.78 -0.39
CA GLU A 36 -0.55 22.88 0.58
C GLU A 36 -1.56 22.61 1.71
N CYS A 37 -2.46 21.64 1.50
CA CYS A 37 -3.50 21.27 2.45
C CYS A 37 -3.14 19.98 3.20
N PRO A 38 -2.77 20.04 4.50
CA PRO A 38 -2.42 18.85 5.28
C PRO A 38 -3.56 17.84 5.36
N ASP A 39 -4.82 18.30 5.48
CA ASP A 39 -6.00 17.42 5.47
C ASP A 39 -6.18 16.66 4.14
N SER A 40 -5.80 17.27 3.02
CA SER A 40 -5.87 16.63 1.71
C SER A 40 -4.83 15.49 1.59
N ILE A 41 -3.62 15.71 2.12
CA ILE A 41 -2.56 14.70 2.16
C ILE A 41 -2.97 13.51 3.02
N GLU A 42 -3.49 13.76 4.22
CA GLU A 42 -3.97 12.68 5.09
C GLU A 42 -5.13 11.91 4.43
N SER A 43 -6.05 12.61 3.76
CA SER A 43 -7.14 11.96 3.01
C SER A 43 -6.61 11.06 1.88
N ALA A 44 -5.54 11.47 1.20
CA ALA A 44 -4.88 10.66 0.19
C ALA A 44 -4.21 9.41 0.77
N ILE A 45 -3.54 9.54 1.92
CA ILE A 45 -2.95 8.40 2.63
C ILE A 45 -4.04 7.38 2.99
N VAL A 46 -5.13 7.83 3.61
CA VAL A 46 -6.26 6.97 3.98
C VAL A 46 -6.88 6.30 2.75
N SER A 47 -7.04 7.04 1.64
CA SER A 47 -7.58 6.50 0.39
C SER A 47 -6.68 5.41 -0.19
N MET A 48 -5.36 5.60 -0.14
CA MET A 48 -4.39 4.58 -0.57
C MET A 48 -4.45 3.33 0.32
N GLU A 49 -4.49 3.51 1.64
CA GLU A 49 -4.62 2.39 2.58
C GLU A 49 -5.91 1.59 2.36
N GLN A 50 -7.02 2.27 2.03
CA GLN A 50 -8.29 1.63 1.68
C GLN A 50 -8.16 0.81 0.39
N MET A 51 -7.54 1.35 -0.67
CA MET A 51 -7.33 0.60 -1.91
C MET A 51 -6.49 -0.66 -1.67
N ILE A 52 -5.47 -0.58 -0.81
CA ILE A 52 -4.68 -1.74 -0.40
C ILE A 52 -5.57 -2.75 0.35
N GLU A 53 -6.40 -2.29 1.29
CA GLU A 53 -7.31 -3.16 2.05
C GLU A 53 -8.37 -3.82 1.16
N GLU A 54 -8.91 -3.12 0.16
CA GLU A 54 -9.88 -3.67 -0.77
C GLU A 54 -9.30 -4.83 -1.60
N ARG A 55 -8.02 -4.73 -1.98
CA ARG A 55 -7.34 -5.75 -2.78
C ARG A 55 -6.75 -6.87 -1.93
N LEU A 56 -6.16 -6.52 -0.79
CA LEU A 56 -5.35 -7.41 0.03
C LEU A 56 -5.95 -7.79 1.38
N GLY A 57 -7.03 -7.15 1.82
CA GLY A 57 -7.72 -7.42 3.07
C GLY A 57 -8.08 -8.90 3.30
N PRO A 58 -8.51 -9.66 2.26
CA PRO A 58 -8.72 -11.11 2.40
C PRO A 58 -7.48 -11.90 2.81
N TYR A 59 -6.28 -11.36 2.57
CA TYR A 59 -4.99 -12.00 2.82
C TYR A 59 -4.27 -11.45 4.08
N THR A 60 -4.88 -10.57 4.87
CA THR A 60 -4.24 -9.95 6.05
C THR A 60 -3.79 -10.98 7.10
N ASN A 61 -4.50 -12.10 7.22
CA ASN A 61 -4.14 -13.18 8.16
C ASN A 61 -3.07 -14.14 7.62
N ASN A 62 -2.61 -13.96 6.39
CA ASN A 62 -1.59 -14.79 5.78
C ASN A 62 -0.20 -14.44 6.33
N SER A 63 0.59 -15.44 6.69
CA SER A 63 1.90 -15.24 7.32
C SER A 63 2.93 -14.54 6.43
N ILE A 64 2.72 -14.54 5.11
CA ILE A 64 3.58 -13.93 4.09
C ILE A 64 3.02 -12.58 3.65
N VAL A 65 1.72 -12.49 3.37
CA VAL A 65 1.08 -11.28 2.82
C VAL A 65 0.78 -10.25 3.91
N GLY A 66 0.37 -10.67 5.10
CA GLY A 66 0.09 -9.78 6.25
C GLY A 66 1.19 -8.75 6.53
N PRO A 67 2.46 -9.16 6.73
CA PRO A 67 3.55 -8.19 6.95
C PRO A 67 3.83 -7.32 5.71
N MET A 68 3.64 -7.86 4.51
CA MET A 68 3.82 -7.10 3.26
C MET A 68 2.78 -5.98 3.12
N ILE A 69 1.51 -6.22 3.49
CA ILE A 69 0.45 -5.19 3.48
C ILE A 69 0.86 -4.01 4.37
N GLY A 70 1.36 -4.28 5.58
CA GLY A 70 1.83 -3.25 6.49
C GLY A 70 2.99 -2.44 5.90
N GLU A 71 3.99 -3.12 5.32
CA GLU A 71 5.12 -2.45 4.66
C GLU A 71 4.66 -1.59 3.47
N MET A 72 3.73 -2.09 2.65
CA MET A 72 3.19 -1.34 1.52
C MET A 72 2.51 -0.05 1.97
N LYS A 73 1.61 -0.12 2.97
CA LYS A 73 0.91 1.07 3.50
C LYS A 73 1.91 2.14 3.95
N GLU A 74 2.94 1.75 4.68
CA GLU A 74 3.96 2.69 5.16
C GLU A 74 4.81 3.29 4.03
N ARG A 75 5.20 2.48 3.04
CA ARG A 75 5.93 2.97 1.86
C ARG A 75 5.11 3.96 1.05
N TYR A 76 3.83 3.67 0.81
CA TYR A 76 2.96 4.59 0.09
C TYR A 76 2.69 5.87 0.89
N ARG A 77 2.50 5.77 2.21
CA ARG A 77 2.39 6.93 3.09
C ARG A 77 3.59 7.86 2.93
N THR A 78 4.79 7.30 3.06
CA THR A 78 6.04 8.05 2.90
C THR A 78 6.12 8.67 1.51
N ALA A 79 5.82 7.92 0.46
CA ALA A 79 5.84 8.41 -0.92
C ALA A 79 4.85 9.56 -1.16
N ILE A 80 3.67 9.54 -0.55
CA ILE A 80 2.69 10.65 -0.63
C ILE A 80 3.24 11.90 0.07
N ILE A 81 3.81 11.75 1.26
CA ILE A 81 4.40 12.85 2.03
C ILE A 81 5.58 13.47 1.27
N ASP A 82 6.46 12.63 0.72
CA ASP A 82 7.61 13.07 -0.07
C ASP A 82 7.15 13.83 -1.31
N LYS A 83 6.19 13.27 -2.07
CA LYS A 83 5.60 13.96 -3.24
C LYS A 83 4.96 15.30 -2.88
N ALA A 84 4.30 15.39 -1.72
CA ALA A 84 3.75 16.65 -1.24
C ALA A 84 4.86 17.67 -0.90
N ALA A 85 5.95 17.22 -0.27
CA ALA A 85 7.09 18.08 0.01
C ALA A 85 7.78 18.57 -1.28
N GLU A 86 7.96 17.69 -2.26
CA GLU A 86 8.50 18.01 -3.59
C GLU A 86 7.63 19.04 -4.31
N ALA A 87 6.29 18.85 -4.31
CA ALA A 87 5.36 19.78 -4.95
C ALA A 87 5.40 21.18 -4.32
N ARG A 88 5.53 21.28 -2.99
CA ARG A 88 5.71 22.58 -2.30
C ARG A 88 7.02 23.26 -2.70
N LEU A 89 8.12 22.49 -2.79
CA LEU A 89 9.43 23.03 -3.15
C LEU A 89 9.45 23.50 -4.62
N ALA A 90 8.81 22.75 -5.52
CA ALA A 90 8.68 23.11 -6.92
C ALA A 90 7.80 24.36 -7.11
N GLY A 91 6.65 24.43 -6.43
CA GLY A 91 5.79 25.61 -6.45
C GLY A 91 6.46 26.87 -5.90
N ALA A 92 7.35 26.74 -4.91
CA ALA A 92 8.14 27.85 -4.39
C ALA A 92 9.27 28.31 -5.34
N SER A 93 9.62 27.53 -6.35
CA SER A 93 10.70 27.84 -7.29
C SER A 93 10.22 28.53 -8.57
N ASP A 94 8.90 28.55 -8.82
CA ASP A 94 8.27 29.17 -10.02
C ASP A 94 7.84 30.63 -9.78
N ASP A 95 7.81 31.10 -8.52
CA ASP A 95 7.43 32.47 -8.12
C ASP A 95 8.64 33.45 -8.11
N GLY A 96 9.63 33.20 -8.98
CA GLY A 96 10.92 33.90 -8.98
C GLY A 96 11.53 34.15 -10.36
N GLU A 97 10.79 34.81 -11.26
CA GLU A 97 11.34 35.50 -12.45
C GLU A 97 10.84 36.96 -12.55
#